data_AF-A0A2N2IZQ0-F1
#
_entry.id   AF-A0A2N2IZQ0-F1
#
_cell.length_a   1.000
_cell.length_b   1.000
_cell.length_c   1.000
_cell.angle_alpha   90.00
_cell.angle_beta   90.00
_cell.angle_gamma   90.00
#
_symmetry.space_group_name_H-M   'P 1'
#
loop_
_entity.id
_entity.type
_entity.pdbx_description
1 polymer ?
#
loop_
_entity_poly.entity_id
_entity_poly.type
_entity_poly.pdbx_seq_one_letter_code
_entity_poly.pdbx_strand_id
1 'polypeptide(L)'
;QIKQLLSGRGAMFSADELAGVAGDINTVLARVSQVRRTRHRYWLLRYLEQKVGARVEALLVNKGPKRINLTLLDCLLDADMPPSQSLSAKPGDVVSVRVAKVDALDNVLRLEW
;
A
#
# COMPACT_ATOMS: atom_id res chain seq x y z
N GLN A 1 29.42 -19.14 -2.23
CA GLN A 1 30.51 -18.13 -2.19
C GLN A 1 31.41 -18.26 -0.96
N ILE A 2 31.00 -17.79 0.23
CA ILE A 2 31.88 -17.60 1.41
C ILE A 2 32.60 -18.89 1.83
N LYS A 3 31.88 -20.01 1.95
CA LYS A 3 32.45 -21.32 2.32
C LYS A 3 33.55 -21.80 1.35
N GLN A 4 33.38 -21.59 0.04
CA GLN A 4 34.35 -22.00 -0.98
C GLN A 4 35.61 -21.14 -0.93
N LEU A 5 35.43 -19.83 -0.76
CA LEU A 5 36.51 -18.86 -0.60
C LEU A 5 37.38 -19.19 0.62
N LEU A 6 36.75 -19.45 1.77
CA LEU A 6 37.45 -19.85 3.00
C LEU A 6 38.17 -21.20 2.89
N SER A 7 37.72 -22.09 1.99
CA SER A 7 38.38 -23.37 1.73
C SER A 7 39.49 -23.31 0.69
N GLY A 8 39.90 -22.12 0.24
CA GLY A 8 40.96 -21.93 -0.75
C GLY A 8 40.60 -22.36 -2.19
N ARG A 9 39.33 -22.69 -2.44
CA ARG A 9 38.84 -23.18 -3.74
C ARG A 9 38.40 -22.06 -4.69
N GLY A 10 38.63 -20.80 -4.31
CA GLY A 10 38.25 -19.62 -5.09
C GLY A 10 36.76 -19.29 -5.02
N ALA A 11 36.36 -18.29 -5.81
CA ALA A 11 34.96 -17.90 -5.95
C ALA A 11 34.18 -19.00 -6.69
N MET A 12 33.01 -19.37 -6.14
CA MET A 12 32.17 -20.42 -6.70
C MET A 12 31.41 -19.97 -7.95
N PHE A 13 31.06 -18.69 -8.00
CA PHE A 13 30.29 -18.07 -9.08
C PHE A 13 31.04 -16.83 -9.57
N SER A 14 30.97 -16.59 -10.87
CA SER A 14 31.40 -15.35 -11.52
C SER A 14 30.48 -14.18 -11.16
N ALA A 15 30.91 -12.97 -11.48
CA ALA A 15 30.08 -11.78 -11.28
C ALA A 15 28.78 -11.85 -12.10
N ASP A 16 28.86 -12.34 -13.34
CA ASP A 16 27.71 -12.46 -14.24
C ASP A 16 26.72 -13.52 -13.74
N GLU A 17 27.21 -14.65 -13.21
CA GLU A 17 26.36 -15.67 -12.60
C GLU A 17 25.65 -15.14 -11.35
N LEU A 18 26.33 -14.38 -10.51
CA LEU A 18 25.72 -13.73 -9.34
C LEU A 18 24.69 -12.67 -9.75
N ALA A 19 24.94 -11.92 -10.82
CA ALA A 19 23.99 -10.95 -11.36
C ALA A 19 22.72 -11.66 -11.87
N GLY A 20 22.87 -12.79 -12.55
CA GLY A 20 21.74 -13.65 -12.95
C GLY A 20 20.92 -14.13 -11.75
N VAL A 21 21.58 -14.72 -10.75
CA VAL A 21 20.91 -15.19 -9.52
C VAL A 21 20.20 -14.04 -8.79
N ALA A 22 20.82 -12.87 -8.69
CA ALA A 22 20.20 -11.69 -8.09
C ALA A 22 18.95 -11.25 -8.88
N GLY A 23 19.01 -11.28 -10.22
CA GLY A 23 17.87 -11.00 -11.09
C GLY A 23 16.69 -11.95 -10.85
N ASP A 24 16.96 -13.25 -10.73
CA ASP A 24 15.95 -14.27 -10.45
C ASP A 24 15.29 -14.06 -9.08
N ILE A 25 16.11 -13.84 -8.03
CA ILE A 25 15.64 -13.56 -6.67
C ILE A 25 14.75 -12.32 -6.67
N ASN A 26 15.19 -11.23 -7.30
CA ASN A 26 14.42 -9.97 -7.34
C ASN A 26 13.08 -10.15 -8.06
N THR A 27 13.05 -10.95 -9.13
CA THR A 27 11.82 -11.26 -9.87
C THR A 27 10.82 -12.01 -8.98
N VAL A 28 11.27 -13.03 -8.24
CA VAL A 28 10.43 -13.77 -7.29
C VAL A 28 9.95 -12.87 -6.15
N LEU A 29 10.84 -12.07 -5.56
CA LEU A 29 10.50 -11.14 -4.48
C LEU A 29 9.48 -10.08 -4.91
N ALA A 30 9.57 -9.58 -6.14
CA ALA A 30 8.60 -8.63 -6.69
C ALA A 30 7.20 -9.25 -6.75
N ARG A 31 7.08 -10.49 -7.26
CA ARG A 31 5.80 -11.23 -7.32
C ARG A 31 5.22 -11.50 -5.94
N VAL A 32 6.05 -11.99 -5.01
CA VAL A 32 5.63 -12.24 -3.62
C VAL A 32 5.14 -10.96 -2.96
N SER A 33 5.86 -9.85 -3.16
CA SER A 33 5.49 -8.54 -2.61
C SER A 33 4.16 -8.04 -3.16
N GLN A 34 3.89 -8.26 -4.45
CA GLN A 34 2.61 -7.93 -5.06
C GLN A 34 1.46 -8.74 -4.42
N VAL A 35 1.60 -10.06 -4.30
CA VAL A 35 0.58 -10.92 -3.67
C VAL A 35 0.34 -10.51 -2.21
N ARG A 36 1.40 -10.21 -1.46
CA ARG A 36 1.29 -9.72 -0.08
C ARG A 36 0.52 -8.41 -0.01
N ARG A 37 0.84 -7.43 -0.87
CA ARG A 37 0.13 -6.14 -0.93
C ARG A 37 -1.35 -6.32 -1.28
N THR A 38 -1.67 -7.12 -2.30
CA THR A 38 -3.06 -7.39 -2.69
C THR A 38 -3.83 -8.07 -1.56
N ARG A 39 -3.24 -9.08 -0.91
CA ARG A 39 -3.87 -9.78 0.22
C ARG A 39 -4.10 -8.85 1.41
N HIS A 40 -3.11 -8.03 1.76
CA HIS A 40 -3.25 -7.06 2.85
C HIS A 40 -4.41 -6.11 2.55
N ARG A 41 -4.39 -5.48 1.36
CA ARG A 41 -5.45 -4.56 0.96
C ARG A 41 -6.83 -5.22 0.94
N TYR A 42 -6.95 -6.44 0.44
CA TYR A 42 -8.20 -7.21 0.48
C TYR A 42 -8.78 -7.29 1.89
N TRP A 43 -7.97 -7.67 2.90
CA TRP A 43 -8.46 -7.80 4.27
C TRP A 43 -8.85 -6.46 4.91
N LEU A 44 -8.17 -5.37 4.56
CA LEU A 44 -8.57 -4.03 5.01
C LEU A 44 -9.92 -3.62 4.41
N LEU A 45 -10.14 -3.93 3.13
CA LEU A 45 -11.43 -3.68 2.49
C LEU A 45 -12.53 -4.57 3.10
N ARG A 46 -12.27 -5.85 3.37
CA ARG A 46 -13.21 -6.74 4.08
C ARG A 46 -13.59 -6.22 5.46
N TYR A 47 -12.65 -5.63 6.18
CA TYR A 47 -12.93 -4.95 7.45
C TYR A 47 -13.83 -3.72 7.24
N LEU A 48 -13.54 -2.90 6.22
CA LEU A 48 -14.32 -1.69 5.90
C LEU A 48 -15.70 -1.96 5.32
N GLU A 49 -15.96 -3.12 4.72
CA GLU A 49 -17.30 -3.51 4.24
C GLU A 49 -18.34 -3.46 5.36
N GLN A 50 -17.94 -3.78 6.60
CA GLN A 50 -18.82 -3.70 7.78
C GLN A 50 -19.10 -2.25 8.22
N LYS A 51 -18.38 -1.27 7.67
CA LYS A 51 -18.49 0.15 7.99
C LYS A 51 -19.17 0.96 6.88
N VAL A 52 -19.70 0.32 5.83
CA VAL A 52 -20.42 1.03 4.77
C VAL A 52 -21.59 1.82 5.37
N GLY A 53 -21.66 3.11 5.01
CA GLY A 53 -22.62 4.07 5.54
C GLY A 53 -22.13 4.85 6.76
N ALA A 54 -21.16 4.32 7.52
CA ALA A 54 -20.61 4.96 8.70
C ALA A 54 -19.59 6.06 8.35
N ARG A 55 -19.36 6.97 9.29
CA ARG A 55 -18.25 7.93 9.23
C ARG A 55 -17.05 7.37 9.98
N VAL A 56 -15.87 7.55 9.39
CA VAL A 56 -14.57 7.13 9.94
C VAL A 56 -13.63 8.32 9.98
N GLU A 57 -12.67 8.29 10.89
CA GLU A 57 -11.63 9.31 10.97
C GLU A 57 -10.50 9.02 9.99
N ALA A 58 -10.03 10.07 9.32
CA ALA A 58 -8.94 10.01 8.37
C ALA A 58 -7.99 11.20 8.57
N LEU A 59 -6.69 10.94 8.51
CA LEU A 59 -5.67 11.98 8.48
C LEU A 59 -5.57 12.58 7.08
N LEU A 60 -5.66 13.89 6.98
CA LEU A 60 -5.36 14.61 5.74
C LEU A 60 -3.85 14.63 5.53
N VAL A 61 -3.33 13.81 4.61
CA VAL A 61 -1.87 13.72 4.34
C VAL A 61 -1.44 14.80 3.37
N ASN A 62 -2.23 15.04 2.33
CA ASN A 62 -1.91 16.01 1.29
C ASN A 62 -3.18 16.56 0.62
N LYS A 63 -3.14 17.83 0.24
CA LYS A 63 -4.24 18.54 -0.41
C LYS A 63 -3.74 19.14 -1.72
N GLY A 64 -3.93 18.40 -2.82
CA GLY A 64 -3.60 18.84 -4.17
C GLY A 64 -4.82 19.43 -4.91
N PRO A 65 -4.59 20.10 -6.06
CA PRO A 65 -5.65 20.73 -6.85
C PRO A 65 -6.60 19.73 -7.52
N LYS A 66 -6.17 18.48 -7.74
CA LYS A 66 -6.98 17.42 -8.38
C LYS A 66 -7.42 16.32 -7.41
N ARG A 67 -6.65 16.11 -6.34
CA ARG A 67 -6.85 15.01 -5.40
C ARG A 67 -6.40 15.39 -4.01
N ILE A 68 -7.06 14.79 -3.04
CA ILE A 68 -6.73 14.83 -1.62
C ILE A 68 -6.32 13.43 -1.21
N ASN A 69 -5.18 13.30 -0.55
CA ASN A 69 -4.68 12.04 -0.01
C ASN A 69 -5.03 11.96 1.48
N LEU A 70 -5.64 10.86 1.87
CA LEU A 70 -6.12 10.59 3.22
C LEU A 70 -5.55 9.25 3.71
N THR A 71 -5.31 9.13 5.02
CA THR A 71 -5.02 7.85 5.66
C THR A 71 -6.10 7.56 6.69
N LEU A 72 -6.87 6.48 6.50
CA LEU A 72 -7.88 6.05 7.47
C LEU A 72 -7.22 5.64 8.78
N LEU A 73 -7.58 6.25 9.90
CA LEU A 73 -6.85 6.07 11.17
C LEU A 73 -7.04 4.68 11.79
N ASP A 74 -8.24 4.10 11.65
CA ASP A 74 -8.56 2.78 12.24
C ASP A 74 -7.71 1.63 11.68
N CYS A 75 -7.22 1.77 10.45
CA CYS A 75 -6.60 0.67 9.72
C CYS A 75 -5.39 1.07 8.87
N LEU A 76 -4.96 2.32 8.97
CA LEU A 76 -3.84 2.91 8.23
C LEU A 76 -3.93 2.69 6.71
N LEU A 77 -5.15 2.63 6.18
CA LEU A 77 -5.38 2.48 4.75
C LEU A 77 -5.37 3.83 4.07
N ASP A 78 -4.46 4.00 3.13
CA ASP A 78 -4.44 5.19 2.28
C ASP A 78 -5.59 5.14 1.26
N ALA A 79 -6.22 6.29 1.10
CA ALA A 79 -7.32 6.52 0.19
C ALA A 79 -7.24 7.93 -0.38
N ASP A 80 -7.87 8.10 -1.54
CA ASP A 80 -7.79 9.36 -2.25
C ASP A 80 -9.18 9.84 -2.64
N MET A 81 -9.41 11.14 -2.51
CA MET A 81 -10.70 11.76 -2.78
C MET A 81 -10.56 12.95 -3.73
N PRO A 82 -11.61 13.27 -4.51
CA PRO A 82 -11.66 14.55 -5.21
C PRO A 82 -11.69 15.70 -4.18
N PRO A 83 -11.10 16.85 -4.52
CA PRO A 83 -11.12 18.02 -3.65
C PRO A 83 -12.55 18.51 -3.46
N SER A 84 -12.92 18.83 -2.22
CA SER A 84 -14.14 19.57 -1.93
C SER A 84 -13.82 21.05 -1.77
N GLN A 85 -14.59 21.91 -2.44
CA GLN A 85 -14.48 23.36 -2.29
C GLN A 85 -14.78 23.83 -0.86
N SER A 86 -15.59 23.09 -0.11
CA SER A 86 -15.95 23.42 1.27
C SER A 86 -14.95 22.90 2.31
N LEU A 87 -13.93 22.14 1.91
CA LEU A 87 -12.97 21.60 2.87
C LEU A 87 -11.95 22.66 3.28
N SER A 88 -12.11 23.19 4.51
CA SER A 88 -11.16 24.12 5.13
C SER A 88 -9.91 23.45 5.73
N ALA A 89 -9.94 22.14 5.95
CA ALA A 89 -8.86 21.37 6.56
C ALA A 89 -7.54 21.46 5.77
N LYS A 90 -6.43 21.34 6.51
CA LYS A 90 -5.03 21.38 6.04
C LYS A 90 -4.33 20.04 6.30
N PRO A 91 -3.27 19.71 5.54
CA PRO A 91 -2.45 18.55 5.84
C PRO A 91 -2.04 18.49 7.32
N GLY A 92 -2.21 17.34 7.96
CA GLY A 92 -2.04 17.13 9.39
C GLY A 92 -3.35 17.10 10.19
N ASP A 93 -4.44 17.65 9.64
CA ASP A 93 -5.75 17.64 10.32
C ASP A 93 -6.43 16.26 10.20
N VAL A 94 -7.16 15.88 11.25
CA VAL A 94 -8.08 14.74 11.21
C VAL A 94 -9.44 15.20 10.69
N VAL A 95 -9.94 14.50 9.69
CA VAL A 95 -11.25 14.76 9.07
C VAL A 95 -12.13 13.53 9.20
N SER A 96 -13.44 13.76 9.28
CA SER A 96 -14.43 12.70 9.26
C SER A 96 -14.89 12.49 7.82
N VAL A 97 -14.86 11.25 7.32
CA VAL A 97 -15.32 10.88 5.96
C VAL A 97 -16.29 9.71 6.02
N ARG A 98 -17.27 9.68 5.12
CA ARG A 98 -18.24 8.58 5.04
C ARG A 98 -17.73 7.48 4.13
N VAL A 99 -17.84 6.23 4.58
CA VAL A 99 -17.59 5.05 3.74
C VAL A 99 -18.80 4.81 2.84
N ALA A 100 -18.74 5.26 1.59
CA ALA A 100 -19.88 5.24 0.67
C ALA A 100 -20.06 3.88 -0.01
N LYS A 101 -18.96 3.25 -0.43
CA LYS A 101 -18.96 1.92 -1.03
C LYS A 101 -17.64 1.22 -0.74
N VAL A 102 -17.71 -0.07 -0.43
CA VAL A 102 -16.54 -0.95 -0.35
C VAL A 102 -16.86 -2.24 -1.08
N ASP A 103 -15.90 -2.74 -1.86
CA ASP A 103 -15.92 -4.08 -2.44
C ASP A 103 -14.50 -4.63 -2.37
N ALA A 104 -14.27 -5.61 -1.49
CA ALA A 104 -12.94 -6.16 -1.31
C ALA A 104 -12.49 -7.00 -2.51
N LEU A 105 -13.42 -7.67 -3.19
CA LEU A 105 -13.11 -8.54 -4.32
C LEU A 105 -12.70 -7.71 -5.54
N ASP A 106 -13.46 -6.65 -5.83
CA ASP A 106 -13.20 -5.71 -6.92
C ASP A 106 -12.19 -4.61 -6.56
N ASN A 107 -11.65 -4.65 -5.34
CA ASN A 107 -10.67 -3.70 -4.82
C ASN A 107 -11.16 -2.23 -4.82
N VAL A 108 -12.45 -2.03 -4.53
CA VAL A 108 -13.12 -0.72 -4.54
C VAL A 108 -13.25 -0.17 -3.13
N LEU A 109 -12.86 1.10 -2.97
CA LEU A 109 -13.18 1.93 -1.81
C LEU A 109 -13.63 3.29 -2.32
N ARG A 110 -14.83 3.72 -1.95
CA ARG A 110 -15.34 5.08 -2.21
C ARG A 110 -15.64 5.77 -0.89
N LEU A 111 -15.08 6.95 -0.75
CA LEU A 111 -15.26 7.82 0.40
C LEU A 111 -15.97 9.10 -0.06
N GLU A 112 -16.76 9.66 0.84
CA GLU A 112 -17.49 10.91 0.64
C GLU A 112 -17.26 11.85 1.84
N TRP A 113 -17.40 13.17 1.60
CA TRP A 113 -17.30 14.19 2.64
C TRP A 113 -18.53 14.17 3.54
#